data_AF-A0A2N8M7H4-F1
#
_entry.id   AF-A0A2N8M7H4-F1
#
_cell.length_a   1.000
_cell.length_b   1.000
_cell.length_c   1.000
_cell.angle_alpha   90.00
_cell.angle_beta   90.00
_cell.angle_gamma   90.00
#
_symmetry.space_group_name_H-M   'P 1'
#
loop_
_entity.id
_entity.type
_entity.pdbx_description
1 polymer ?
#
loop_
_entity_poly.entity_id
_entity_poly.type
_entity_poly.pdbx_seq_one_letter_code
_entity_poly.pdbx_strand_id
1 'polypeptide(L)' 'LSARRTASVVRPRQISMYLSKLLTPRSLPEIGRRFGGRDHTTVLHAVRKITGLVTTDATLSEEIELLKRMLLE' A
#
# COMPACT_ATOMS: atom_id res chain seq x y z
N LEU A 1 -5.70 8.81 9.67
CA LEU A 1 -4.84 8.82 8.45
C LEU A 1 -5.10 10.11 7.67
N SER A 2 -4.07 10.89 7.31
CA SER A 2 -4.27 12.20 6.65
C SER A 2 -5.05 12.09 5.32
N ALA A 3 -5.90 13.08 5.01
CA ALA A 3 -6.58 13.21 3.72
C ALA A 3 -5.70 13.90 2.66
N ARG A 4 -4.53 14.42 3.05
CA ARG A 4 -3.64 15.20 2.19
C ARG A 4 -3.17 14.36 0.98
N ARG A 5 -3.27 14.96 -0.21
CA ARG A 5 -3.01 14.34 -1.52
C ARG A 5 -1.59 14.60 -2.06
N THR A 6 -0.72 15.22 -1.27
CA THR A 6 0.67 15.46 -1.66
C THR A 6 1.41 14.14 -1.90
N ALA A 7 2.25 14.07 -2.94
CA ALA A 7 2.95 12.85 -3.35
C ALA A 7 3.75 12.18 -2.22
N SER A 8 4.40 12.99 -1.36
CA SER A 8 5.14 12.55 -0.18
C SER A 8 4.30 11.77 0.83
N VAL A 9 2.98 11.96 0.84
CA VAL A 9 2.04 11.29 1.74
C VAL A 9 1.24 10.19 1.02
N VAL A 10 1.01 10.36 -0.28
CA VAL A 10 0.25 9.40 -1.09
C VAL A 10 1.06 8.13 -1.36
N ARG A 11 2.35 8.24 -1.74
CA ARG A 11 3.18 7.06 -2.05
C ARG A 11 3.32 6.13 -0.83
N PRO A 12 3.69 6.60 0.38
CA PRO A 12 3.75 5.73 1.56
C PRO A 12 2.40 5.07 1.86
N ARG A 13 1.29 5.81 1.74
CA ARG A 13 -0.05 5.24 1.95
C ARG A 13 -0.39 4.12 0.96
N GLN A 14 -0.05 4.32 -0.31
CA GLN A 14 -0.30 3.30 -1.35
C GLN A 14 0.54 2.05 -1.08
N ILE A 15 1.80 2.22 -0.66
CA ILE A 15 2.68 1.13 -0.24
C ILE A 15 2.09 0.39 0.97
N SER A 16 1.65 1.10 2.01
CA SER A 16 1.01 0.48 3.17
C SER A 16 -0.27 -0.30 2.83
N MET A 17 -1.09 0.19 1.90
CA MET A 17 -2.28 -0.53 1.41
C MET A 17 -1.90 -1.80 0.66
N TYR A 18 -0.89 -1.72 -0.21
CA TYR A 18 -0.34 -2.86 -0.93
C TYR A 18 0.19 -3.93 0.03
N LEU A 19 1.03 -3.54 0.99
CA LEU A 19 1.56 -4.44 2.03
C LEU A 19 0.44 -5.05 2.87
N SER A 20 -0.56 -4.26 3.27
CA SER A 20 -1.71 -4.78 4.02
C SER A 20 -2.47 -5.86 3.24
N LYS A 21 -2.57 -5.73 1.91
CA LYS A 21 -3.24 -6.71 1.07
C LYS A 21 -2.43 -7.99 0.88
N LEU A 22 -1.11 -7.88 0.88
CA LEU A 22 -0.20 -9.00 0.72
C LEU A 22 0.01 -9.79 2.02
N LEU A 23 0.21 -9.07 3.13
CA LEU A 23 0.62 -9.65 4.42
C LEU A 23 -0.56 -10.05 5.30
N THR A 24 -1.80 -9.79 4.89
CA THR A 24 -2.99 -10.12 5.70
C THR A 24 -4.13 -10.68 4.85
N PRO A 25 -5.00 -11.54 5.42
CA PRO A 25 -6.15 -12.09 4.70
C PRO A 25 -7.29 -11.08 4.50
N ARG A 26 -7.09 -9.79 4.82
CA ARG A 26 -8.14 -8.78 4.82
C ARG A 26 -8.65 -8.48 3.41
N SER A 27 -9.94 -8.20 3.32
CA SER A 27 -10.60 -7.76 2.09
C SER A 27 -10.29 -6.29 1.78
N LEU A 28 -10.42 -5.87 0.52
CA LEU A 28 -10.22 -4.48 0.12
C LEU A 28 -11.12 -3.48 0.89
N PRO A 29 -12.41 -3.79 1.15
CA PRO A 29 -13.24 -2.92 2.00
C PRO A 29 -12.73 -2.82 3.44
N GLU A 30 -12.28 -3.93 4.05
CA GLU A 30 -11.75 -3.88 5.42
C GLU A 30 -10.47 -3.05 5.52
N ILE A 31 -9.56 -3.21 4.55
CA ILE A 31 -8.36 -2.38 4.45
C ILE A 31 -8.78 -0.91 4.29
N GLY A 32 -9.69 -0.58 3.38
CA GLY A 32 -10.17 0.79 3.18
C GLY A 32 -10.68 1.46 4.46
N ARG A 33 -11.49 0.72 5.25
CA ARG A 33 -11.96 1.17 6.58
C ARG A 33 -10.82 1.51 7.53
N ARG A 34 -9.81 0.64 7.64
CA ARG A 34 -8.62 0.86 8.50
C ARG A 34 -7.75 2.02 8.03
N PHE A 35 -7.78 2.32 6.74
CA PHE A 35 -7.06 3.45 6.14
C PHE A 35 -7.89 4.76 6.17
N GLY A 36 -8.65 4.99 7.24
CA GLY A 36 -9.44 6.21 7.46
C GLY A 36 -10.74 6.26 6.65
N GLY A 37 -11.45 5.14 6.55
CA GLY A 37 -12.76 5.09 5.85
C GLY A 37 -12.67 5.27 4.34
N ARG A 38 -11.54 4.89 3.72
CA ARG A 38 -11.36 5.01 2.27
C ARG A 38 -12.16 3.94 1.52
N ASP A 39 -12.65 4.31 0.35
CA ASP A 39 -13.36 3.37 -0.52
C ASP A 39 -12.46 2.22 -0.96
N HIS A 40 -13.03 1.03 -1.08
CA HIS A 40 -12.31 -0.18 -1.49
C HIS A 40 -11.65 -0.05 -2.87
N THR A 41 -12.22 0.74 -3.79
CA THR A 41 -11.63 1.06 -5.10
C THR A 41 -10.36 1.89 -4.97
N THR A 42 -10.22 2.71 -3.91
CA THR A 42 -8.98 3.43 -3.61
C THR A 42 -7.87 2.45 -3.23
N VAL A 43 -8.21 1.42 -2.44
CA VAL A 43 -7.27 0.34 -2.09
C VAL A 43 -6.91 -0.47 -3.33
N LEU A 44 -7.89 -0.83 -4.16
CA LEU A 44 -7.66 -1.52 -5.43
C LEU A 44 -6.69 -0.75 -6.33
N HIS A 45 -6.91 0.56 -6.49
CA HIS A 45 -6.04 1.42 -7.29
C HIS A 45 -4.62 1.48 -6.70
N ALA A 46 -4.50 1.62 -5.37
CA ALA A 46 -3.20 1.60 -4.70
C ALA A 46 -2.45 0.29 -4.95
N VAL A 47 -3.11 -0.86 -4.77
CA VAL A 47 -2.53 -2.18 -4.98
C VAL A 47 -2.06 -2.34 -6.43
N ARG A 48 -2.91 -2.02 -7.43
CA ARG A 48 -2.53 -2.12 -8.85
C ARG A 48 -1.36 -1.22 -9.19
N LYS A 49 -1.37 0.02 -8.72
CA LYS A 49 -0.30 0.99 -8.97
C LYS A 49 1.04 0.51 -8.40
N ILE A 50 1.07 0.10 -7.13
CA ILE A 50 2.31 -0.37 -6.50
C ILE A 50 2.78 -1.68 -7.14
N THR A 51 1.87 -2.59 -7.49
CA THR A 51 2.23 -3.82 -8.21
C THR A 51 2.96 -3.51 -9.52
N GLY A 52 2.44 -2.59 -10.33
CA GLY A 52 3.11 -2.17 -11.56
C GLY A 52 4.46 -1.51 -11.30
N LEU A 53 4.55 -0.61 -10.32
CA LEU A 53 5.80 0.08 -10.01
C LEU A 53 6.89 -0.88 -9.52
N VAL A 54 6.56 -1.86 -8.66
CA VAL A 54 7.52 -2.87 -8.18
C VAL A 54 8.13 -3.68 -9.33
N THR A 55 7.40 -3.90 -10.42
CA THR A 55 7.94 -4.63 -11.58
C THR A 55 8.92 -3.80 -12.43
N THR A 56 8.87 -2.47 -12.33
CA THR A 56 9.65 -1.56 -13.19
C THR A 56 10.70 -0.74 -12.45
N ASP A 57 10.56 -0.60 -11.13
CA ASP A 57 11.41 0.23 -10.26
C ASP A 57 12.11 -0.68 -9.23
N ALA A 58 13.36 -1.03 -9.53
CA ALA A 58 14.18 -1.90 -8.69
C ALA A 58 14.38 -1.32 -7.28
N THR A 59 14.58 0.00 -7.17
CA THR A 59 14.76 0.70 -5.90
C THR A 59 13.51 0.58 -5.03
N LEU A 60 12.31 0.77 -5.61
CA LEU A 60 11.06 0.56 -4.88
C LEU A 60 10.85 -0.91 -4.49
N SER A 61 11.25 -1.84 -5.36
CA SER A 61 11.16 -3.27 -5.05
C SER A 61 12.00 -3.63 -3.82
N GLU A 62 13.24 -3.14 -3.75
CA GLU A 62 14.12 -3.31 -2.59
C GLU A 62 13.56 -2.66 -1.33
N GLU A 63 13.06 -1.42 -1.43
CA GLU A 63 12.41 -0.70 -0.33
C GLU A 63 11.21 -1.51 0.24
N ILE A 64 10.36 -2.05 -0.63
CA ILE A 64 9.22 -2.88 -0.23
C ILE A 64 9.66 -4.19 0.41
N GLU A 65 10.71 -4.83 -0.11
CA GLU A 65 11.20 -6.09 0.46
C GLU A 65 11.80 -5.91 1.84
N LEU A 66 12.55 -4.81 2.06
CA LEU A 66 13.02 -4.43 3.38
C LEU A 66 11.85 -4.20 4.35
N LEU A 67 10.83 -3.44 3.93
CA LEU A 67 9.65 -3.19 4.75
C LEU A 67 8.89 -4.47 5.10
N LYS A 68 8.78 -5.44 4.18
CA LYS A 68 8.15 -6.73 4.48
C LYS A 68 8.92 -7.49 5.57
N ARG A 69 10.25 -7.54 5.48
CA ARG A 69 11.10 -8.22 6.47
C ARG A 69 10.89 -7.61 7.85
N MET A 70 10.97 -6.28 7.95
CA MET A 70 10.75 -5.55 9.21
C MET A 70 9.35 -5.73 9.82
N LEU A 71 8.34 -6.10 9.03
CA LEU A 71 6.96 -6.31 9.51
C LEU A 71 6.66 -7.76 9.90
N LEU A 72 7.49 -8.71 9.46
CA LEU A 72 7.32 -10.14 9.70
C LEU A 72 8.30 -10.70 10.74
N GLU A 73 9.36 -9.95 11.04
CA GLU A 73 10.21 -10.10 12.23
C GLU A 73 9.50 -9.55 13.48
#